data_AF-A0AAD5E7E2-F1
#
_entry.id   AF-A0AAD5E7E2-F1
#
_cell.length_a   1.000
_cell.length_b   1.000
_cell.length_c   1.000
_cell.angle_alpha   90.00
_cell.angle_beta   90.00
_cell.angle_gamma   90.00
#
_symmetry.space_group_name_H-M   'P 1'
#
loop_
_entity.id
_entity.type
_entity.pdbx_description
1 polymer ?
#
loop_
_entity_poly.entity_id
_entity_poly.type
_entity_poly.pdbx_seq_one_letter_code
_entity_poly.pdbx_strand_id
1 'polypeptide(L)'
;MTTLSHHIDDQTLRNDLEQLVANDPKSKQVIDRLITYFLTRSGAQDEESKNAKRSLDESDGLELVKSNPTYKLKEISFTAPERKKMDLLVGERHLLIQHYKSQYELAIPIERLDTLVCVPTPEKAKPVYTFILFEKNPRTNAIVFSLPGHDAVSFYDMKADSSNPKGLYKTDDLCSFFENQIKIPRILRPSAEAFVYIKLSPLGQRQENFGVKAYRKTSEGYLFFLPNGIFYGFKKPCLLFPLSDIGTTSFHDITQRTFNLTLTMKVGHQPRGVGYDALVNKNKDPSVDSAEGDSYEFSMIDQTEYGVIDQYIKKNKINDNSMSEERKAPPPKLQQDEMDDEDEEETETAKKRQPADDDDDDEEDVNFQPSDNSDDEDLEYDSQASDQEGANGSDDEEVEGDNNEDNDADDHISGDEAPSTRGNAMDEDEEDELDE
;
A
#
# COMPACT_ATOMS: atom_id res chain seq x y z
N MET A 1 4.97 38.11 -30.72
CA MET A 1 5.18 36.80 -30.05
C MET A 1 4.97 35.71 -31.07
N THR A 2 5.78 34.65 -31.06
CA THR A 2 5.53 33.48 -31.91
C THR A 2 4.54 32.56 -31.21
N THR A 3 3.83 31.77 -31.99
CA THR A 3 2.65 30.91 -31.75
C THR A 3 2.59 30.04 -30.49
N LEU A 4 3.63 29.97 -29.65
CA LEU A 4 3.74 28.99 -28.56
C LEU A 4 3.28 29.47 -27.18
N SER A 5 3.19 30.79 -26.92
CA SER A 5 2.63 31.31 -25.65
C SER A 5 1.11 31.13 -25.54
N HIS A 6 0.44 30.86 -26.66
CA HIS A 6 -0.99 30.56 -26.70
C HIS A 6 -1.34 29.18 -26.11
N HIS A 7 -0.36 28.31 -25.87
CA HIS A 7 -0.56 26.97 -25.27
C HIS A 7 -0.59 26.97 -23.74
N ILE A 8 -0.38 28.12 -23.08
CA ILE A 8 -0.39 28.20 -21.62
C ILE A 8 -1.78 28.65 -21.19
N ASP A 9 -2.67 27.80 -20.70
CA ASP A 9 -4.07 28.20 -20.42
C ASP A 9 -4.22 29.19 -19.24
N ASP A 10 -3.19 29.31 -18.39
CA ASP A 10 -3.16 30.28 -17.31
C ASP A 10 -2.77 31.69 -17.80
N GLN A 11 -3.74 32.62 -17.75
CA GLN A 11 -3.57 34.01 -18.18
C GLN A 11 -2.62 34.81 -17.28
N THR A 12 -2.51 34.47 -15.99
CA THR A 12 -1.61 35.14 -15.05
C THR A 12 -0.16 34.82 -15.42
N LEU A 13 0.09 33.53 -15.66
CA LEU A 13 1.41 33.04 -16.07
C LEU A 13 1.86 33.61 -17.42
N ARG A 14 0.94 33.79 -18.38
CA ARG A 14 1.25 34.48 -19.65
C ARG A 14 1.75 35.90 -19.41
N ASN A 15 1.03 36.65 -18.58
CA ASN A 15 1.39 38.04 -18.29
C ASN A 15 2.76 38.14 -17.59
N ASP A 16 3.06 37.22 -16.67
CA ASP A 16 4.35 37.16 -15.99
C ASP A 16 5.51 36.83 -16.95
N LEU A 17 5.28 35.90 -17.89
CA LEU A 17 6.26 35.57 -18.93
C LEU A 17 6.48 36.73 -19.90
N GLU A 18 5.44 37.48 -20.25
CA GLU A 18 5.55 38.68 -21.08
C GLU A 18 6.39 39.76 -20.40
N GLN A 19 6.16 39.99 -19.09
CA GLN A 19 6.96 40.92 -18.31
C GLN A 19 8.42 40.45 -18.18
N LEU A 20 8.65 39.16 -17.98
CA LEU A 20 9.98 38.57 -17.89
C LEU A 20 10.76 38.73 -19.20
N VAL A 21 10.12 38.48 -20.35
CA VAL A 21 10.74 38.63 -21.67
C VAL A 21 10.97 40.11 -22.02
N ALA A 22 10.10 41.02 -21.56
CA ALA A 22 10.31 42.46 -21.71
C ALA A 22 11.53 42.95 -20.90
N ASN A 23 11.75 42.38 -19.72
CA ASN A 23 12.86 42.75 -18.83
C ASN A 23 14.19 42.07 -19.22
N ASP A 24 14.16 40.82 -19.69
CA ASP A 24 15.34 40.12 -20.21
C ASP A 24 15.02 39.42 -21.56
N PRO A 25 15.40 40.04 -22.69
CA PRO A 25 15.15 39.46 -24.01
C PRO A 25 15.88 38.14 -24.27
N LYS A 26 16.92 37.80 -23.49
CA LYS A 26 17.67 36.52 -23.65
C LYS A 26 16.93 35.35 -23.03
N SER A 27 16.12 35.61 -21.98
CA SER A 27 15.27 34.59 -21.33
C SER A 27 14.31 33.92 -22.32
N LYS A 28 13.89 34.65 -23.36
CA LYS A 28 13.00 34.17 -24.42
C LYS A 28 13.46 32.86 -25.06
N GLN A 29 14.74 32.72 -25.37
CA GLN A 29 15.24 31.50 -26.03
C GLN A 29 15.20 30.28 -25.09
N VAL A 30 15.38 30.51 -23.80
CA VAL A 30 15.31 29.45 -22.78
C VAL A 30 13.86 29.05 -22.53
N ILE A 31 12.96 30.02 -22.46
CA ILE A 31 11.52 29.81 -22.31
C ILE A 31 10.96 29.07 -23.53
N ASP A 32 11.30 29.49 -24.75
CA ASP A 32 10.88 28.82 -25.99
C ASP A 32 11.42 27.37 -26.03
N ARG A 33 12.64 27.12 -25.55
CA ARG A 33 13.20 25.76 -25.43
C ARG A 33 12.51 24.93 -24.36
N LEU A 34 12.13 25.53 -23.24
CA LEU A 34 11.37 24.86 -22.17
C LEU A 34 9.95 24.54 -22.64
N ILE A 35 9.24 25.50 -23.24
CA ILE A 35 7.92 25.30 -23.82
C ILE A 35 8.00 24.23 -24.91
N THR A 36 9.01 24.25 -25.79
CA THR A 36 9.19 23.20 -26.80
C THR A 36 9.51 21.85 -26.16
N TYR A 37 10.39 21.79 -25.16
CA TYR A 37 10.71 20.55 -24.45
C TYR A 37 9.48 19.95 -23.77
N PHE A 38 8.69 20.79 -23.10
CA PHE A 38 7.46 20.37 -22.44
C PHE A 38 6.33 20.12 -23.43
N LEU A 39 6.19 20.82 -24.56
CA LEU A 39 5.19 20.50 -25.59
C LEU A 39 5.59 19.33 -26.49
N THR A 40 6.88 19.01 -26.62
CA THR A 40 7.29 17.76 -27.27
C THR A 40 7.06 16.58 -26.31
N ARG A 41 7.16 16.83 -25.00
CA ARG A 41 6.84 15.87 -23.95
C ARG A 41 5.34 15.76 -23.66
N SER A 42 4.59 16.85 -23.80
CA SER A 42 3.14 16.95 -23.62
C SER A 42 2.39 16.69 -24.91
N GLY A 43 2.97 16.91 -26.09
CA GLY A 43 2.46 16.41 -27.37
C GLY A 43 2.60 14.89 -27.52
N ALA A 44 3.44 14.26 -26.70
CA ALA A 44 3.42 12.83 -26.40
C ALA A 44 2.46 12.47 -25.24
N GLN A 45 1.70 13.43 -24.68
CA GLN A 45 0.74 13.24 -23.59
C GLN A 45 -0.65 13.90 -23.80
N ASP A 46 -0.90 14.64 -24.90
CA ASP A 46 -2.09 15.50 -25.06
C ASP A 46 -3.09 15.07 -26.15
N GLU A 47 -2.90 13.92 -26.80
CA GLU A 47 -4.03 13.19 -27.45
C GLU A 47 -4.67 12.15 -26.50
N GLU A 48 -4.19 12.02 -25.27
CA GLU A 48 -4.68 11.01 -24.31
C GLU A 48 -5.42 11.61 -23.10
N SER A 49 -6.10 12.74 -23.30
CA SER A 49 -7.01 13.30 -22.29
C SER A 49 -8.21 13.98 -22.93
N LYS A 50 -8.97 13.19 -23.71
CA LYS A 50 -10.43 13.34 -23.79
C LYS A 50 -11.22 12.04 -24.07
N ASN A 51 -10.54 10.89 -24.20
CA ASN A 51 -11.19 9.58 -24.10
C ASN A 51 -10.31 8.62 -23.28
N ALA A 52 -10.83 8.18 -22.13
CA ALA A 52 -10.22 7.22 -21.25
C ALA A 52 -10.13 5.83 -21.90
N LYS A 53 -9.01 5.56 -22.58
CA LYS A 53 -8.46 4.24 -22.91
C LYS A 53 -6.97 4.44 -23.11
N ARG A 54 -6.15 4.01 -22.14
CA ARG A 54 -4.69 4.05 -22.25
C ARG A 54 -4.23 3.17 -23.40
N SER A 55 -3.81 3.78 -24.51
CA SER A 55 -3.26 3.16 -25.70
C SER A 55 -1.80 3.60 -25.82
N LEU A 56 -0.91 2.61 -25.77
CA LEU A 56 0.55 2.74 -25.88
C LEU A 56 1.01 3.70 -26.99
N ASP A 57 2.01 4.53 -26.66
CA ASP A 57 2.79 5.33 -27.60
C ASP A 57 3.60 4.39 -28.53
N GLU A 58 3.34 4.46 -29.84
CA GLU A 58 3.77 3.49 -30.86
C GLU A 58 5.29 3.36 -31.07
N SER A 59 6.12 4.26 -30.51
CA SER A 59 7.57 4.22 -30.69
C SER A 59 8.32 3.39 -29.64
N ASP A 60 7.84 3.38 -28.38
CA ASP A 60 8.36 2.50 -27.31
C ASP A 60 7.60 1.17 -27.26
N GLY A 61 6.34 1.16 -27.72
CA GLY A 61 5.54 -0.06 -27.89
C GLY A 61 6.15 -1.08 -28.86
N LEU A 62 6.89 -0.63 -29.88
CA LEU A 62 7.46 -1.53 -30.89
C LEU A 62 8.68 -2.34 -30.40
N GLU A 63 9.40 -1.89 -29.36
CA GLU A 63 10.44 -2.69 -28.70
C GLU A 63 9.87 -3.57 -27.58
N LEU A 64 8.88 -3.07 -26.84
CA LEU A 64 8.16 -3.82 -25.79
C LEU A 64 7.41 -5.04 -26.33
N VAL A 65 6.92 -4.98 -27.57
CA VAL A 65 6.26 -6.09 -28.28
C VAL A 65 7.27 -7.16 -28.78
N LYS A 66 8.58 -6.90 -28.76
CA LYS A 66 9.59 -7.86 -29.25
C LYS A 66 10.27 -8.69 -28.17
N SER A 67 10.18 -8.32 -26.89
CA SER A 67 10.75 -9.16 -25.83
C SER A 67 9.76 -10.26 -25.46
N ASN A 68 9.99 -11.48 -25.94
CA ASN A 68 9.21 -12.63 -25.52
C ASN A 68 9.33 -12.80 -24.00
N PRO A 69 8.22 -12.85 -23.24
CA PRO A 69 8.28 -13.11 -21.82
C PRO A 69 8.90 -14.50 -21.61
N THR A 70 9.84 -14.59 -20.67
CA THR A 70 10.47 -15.85 -20.27
C THR A 70 9.58 -16.60 -19.29
N TYR A 71 8.95 -15.89 -18.35
CA TYR A 71 8.08 -16.50 -17.35
C TYR A 71 6.72 -15.82 -17.34
N LYS A 72 5.70 -16.59 -16.98
CA LYS A 72 4.33 -16.12 -16.83
C LYS A 72 3.69 -16.70 -15.57
N LEU A 73 3.22 -15.83 -14.70
CA LEU A 73 2.31 -16.16 -13.60
C LEU A 73 0.91 -15.74 -14.00
N LYS A 74 -0.02 -16.69 -14.02
CA LYS A 74 -1.37 -16.49 -14.54
C LYS A 74 -2.36 -16.13 -13.43
N GLU A 75 -3.30 -15.24 -13.71
CA GLU A 75 -4.46 -14.93 -12.85
C GLU A 75 -4.09 -14.41 -11.44
N ILE A 76 -3.06 -13.58 -11.35
CA ILE A 76 -2.63 -12.93 -10.11
C ILE A 76 -3.62 -11.83 -9.72
N SER A 77 -4.03 -11.83 -8.45
CA SER A 77 -4.93 -10.81 -7.90
C SER A 77 -4.17 -9.55 -7.50
N PHE A 78 -4.16 -8.53 -8.36
CA PHE A 78 -3.55 -7.24 -8.08
C PHE A 78 -4.51 -6.33 -7.29
N THR A 79 -3.94 -5.54 -6.40
CA THR A 79 -4.58 -4.41 -5.70
C THR A 79 -4.06 -3.08 -6.24
N ALA A 80 -2.81 -3.04 -6.70
CA ALA A 80 -2.20 -1.92 -7.41
C ALA A 80 -1.27 -2.47 -8.52
N PRO A 81 -1.22 -1.87 -9.73
CA PRO A 81 -1.75 -0.56 -10.11
C PRO A 81 -3.28 -0.48 -10.15
N GLU A 82 -3.94 -1.53 -10.64
CA GLU A 82 -5.39 -1.70 -10.67
C GLU A 82 -5.83 -2.90 -9.83
N ARG A 83 -7.04 -2.81 -9.27
CA ARG A 83 -7.63 -3.87 -8.45
C ARG A 83 -8.32 -4.91 -9.34
N LYS A 84 -7.54 -5.74 -10.02
CA LYS A 84 -8.01 -6.74 -11.00
C LYS A 84 -7.14 -7.99 -11.00
N LYS A 85 -7.68 -9.11 -11.52
CA LYS A 85 -6.88 -10.30 -11.83
C LYS A 85 -6.17 -10.12 -13.15
N MET A 86 -4.85 -10.31 -13.18
CA MET A 86 -4.00 -10.09 -14.35
C MET A 86 -2.84 -11.08 -14.39
N ASP A 87 -2.18 -11.17 -15.53
CA ASP A 87 -0.99 -12.00 -15.68
C ASP A 87 0.26 -11.17 -15.39
N LEU A 88 1.19 -11.73 -14.61
CA LEU A 88 2.51 -11.19 -14.38
C LEU A 88 3.50 -11.89 -15.30
N LEU A 89 4.13 -11.13 -16.19
CA LEU A 89 5.09 -11.63 -17.16
C LEU A 89 6.48 -11.10 -16.86
N VAL A 90 7.48 -11.95 -17.03
CA VAL A 90 8.87 -11.61 -16.77
C VAL A 90 9.66 -11.83 -18.06
N GLY A 91 10.05 -10.74 -18.71
CA GLY A 91 10.98 -10.76 -19.82
C GLY A 91 12.43 -10.65 -19.34
N GLU A 92 13.37 -10.54 -20.28
CA GLU A 92 14.80 -10.44 -19.95
C GLU A 92 15.16 -9.13 -19.21
N ARG A 93 14.50 -8.03 -19.57
CA ARG A 93 14.78 -6.69 -19.02
C ARG A 93 13.59 -6.04 -18.33
N HIS A 94 12.38 -6.57 -18.52
CA HIS A 94 11.14 -5.94 -18.09
C HIS A 94 10.25 -6.93 -17.35
N LEU A 95 9.58 -6.42 -16.32
CA LEU A 95 8.43 -7.03 -15.68
C LEU A 95 7.18 -6.36 -16.25
N LEU A 96 6.28 -7.16 -16.81
CA LEU A 96 5.08 -6.70 -17.49
C LEU A 96 3.84 -7.19 -16.74
N ILE A 97 2.84 -6.33 -16.62
CA ILE A 97 1.52 -6.68 -16.10
C ILE A 97 0.56 -6.60 -17.28
N GLN A 98 -0.13 -7.69 -17.57
CA GLN A 98 -1.01 -7.79 -18.73
C GLN A 98 -2.42 -8.18 -18.32
N HIS A 99 -3.39 -7.40 -18.76
CA HIS A 99 -4.80 -7.74 -18.68
C HIS A 99 -5.30 -8.15 -20.07
N TYR A 100 -5.74 -9.40 -20.22
CA TYR A 100 -6.19 -10.00 -21.48
C TYR A 100 -5.08 -10.04 -22.58
N LYS A 101 -5.20 -10.95 -23.55
CA LYS A 101 -4.10 -11.41 -24.44
C LYS A 101 -3.42 -10.35 -25.35
N SER A 102 -3.67 -9.04 -25.25
CA SER A 102 -3.03 -8.07 -26.17
C SER A 102 -2.70 -6.67 -25.64
N GLN A 103 -3.07 -6.26 -24.42
CA GLN A 103 -2.69 -4.92 -23.92
C GLN A 103 -1.95 -5.04 -22.59
N TYR A 104 -0.68 -4.63 -22.57
CA TYR A 104 0.10 -4.48 -21.35
C TYR A 104 -0.42 -3.27 -20.58
N GLU A 105 -0.79 -3.44 -19.32
CA GLU A 105 -1.22 -2.34 -18.45
C GLU A 105 -0.02 -1.59 -17.86
N LEU A 106 1.09 -2.29 -17.63
CA LEU A 106 2.29 -1.71 -17.03
C LEU A 106 3.53 -2.48 -17.46
N ALA A 107 4.60 -1.74 -17.78
CA ALA A 107 5.91 -2.29 -18.07
C ALA A 107 6.96 -1.60 -17.22
N ILE A 108 7.75 -2.37 -16.46
CA ILE A 108 8.76 -1.85 -15.54
C ILE A 108 10.09 -2.51 -15.85
N PRO A 109 11.16 -1.74 -16.12
CA PRO A 109 12.50 -2.28 -16.21
C PRO A 109 12.90 -2.97 -14.89
N ILE A 110 13.35 -4.23 -14.97
CA ILE A 110 13.77 -5.03 -13.80
C ILE A 110 14.84 -4.29 -13.00
N GLU A 111 15.73 -3.57 -13.68
CA GLU A 111 16.78 -2.75 -13.06
C GLU A 111 16.25 -1.61 -12.17
N ARG A 112 14.99 -1.19 -12.34
CA ARG A 112 14.35 -0.20 -11.46
C ARG A 112 13.79 -0.82 -10.20
N LEU A 113 13.54 -2.12 -10.17
CA LEU A 113 13.07 -2.80 -8.96
C LEU A 113 14.18 -2.84 -7.91
N ASP A 114 13.80 -2.73 -6.64
CA ASP A 114 14.75 -2.66 -5.53
C ASP A 114 14.37 -3.60 -4.39
N THR A 115 13.12 -3.51 -3.94
CA THR A 115 12.67 -4.25 -2.78
C THR A 115 11.34 -4.94 -3.06
N LEU A 116 11.27 -6.23 -2.72
CA LEU A 116 10.03 -6.98 -2.58
C LEU A 116 9.72 -7.14 -1.10
N VAL A 117 8.54 -6.74 -0.67
CA VAL A 117 7.99 -7.06 0.65
C VAL A 117 6.98 -8.20 0.49
N CYS A 118 7.09 -9.25 1.29
CA CYS A 118 6.11 -10.35 1.34
C CYS A 118 5.64 -10.51 2.79
N VAL A 119 4.37 -10.20 3.04
CA VAL A 119 3.77 -10.20 4.39
C VAL A 119 2.45 -10.97 4.40
N PRO A 120 2.06 -11.62 5.52
CA PRO A 120 0.74 -12.19 5.67
C PRO A 120 -0.30 -11.06 5.66
N THR A 121 -1.45 -11.31 5.05
CA THR A 121 -2.57 -10.38 4.99
C THR A 121 -3.42 -10.58 6.24
N PRO A 122 -3.49 -9.60 7.15
CA PRO A 122 -4.24 -9.73 8.40
C PRO A 122 -5.74 -9.89 8.14
N GLU A 123 -6.46 -10.38 9.15
CA GLU A 123 -7.93 -10.51 9.17
C GLU A 123 -8.52 -11.38 8.04
N LYS A 124 -7.70 -12.21 7.37
CA LYS A 124 -8.18 -13.19 6.39
C LYS A 124 -8.47 -14.53 7.06
N ALA A 125 -9.68 -15.05 6.83
CA ALA A 125 -10.11 -16.35 7.37
C ALA A 125 -9.23 -17.52 6.90
N LYS A 126 -8.76 -17.46 5.65
CA LYS A 126 -7.73 -18.34 5.11
C LYS A 126 -6.41 -17.57 5.01
N PRO A 127 -5.25 -18.19 5.23
CA PRO A 127 -3.96 -17.53 5.03
C PRO A 127 -3.87 -16.95 3.62
N VAL A 128 -3.47 -15.68 3.50
CA VAL A 128 -3.22 -14.99 2.23
C VAL A 128 -1.95 -14.17 2.42
N TYR A 129 -1.05 -14.21 1.46
CA TYR A 129 0.18 -13.41 1.47
C TYR A 129 0.08 -12.30 0.44
N THR A 130 0.53 -11.12 0.81
CA THR A 130 0.59 -9.96 -0.09
C THR A 130 2.04 -9.61 -0.38
N PHE A 131 2.30 -9.43 -1.68
CA PHE A 131 3.57 -9.07 -2.27
C PHE A 131 3.51 -7.61 -2.70
N ILE A 132 4.52 -6.84 -2.32
CA ILE A 132 4.64 -5.41 -2.63
C ILE A 132 6.00 -5.15 -3.26
N LEU A 133 6.00 -4.73 -4.52
CA LEU A 133 7.22 -4.37 -5.25
C LEU A 133 7.41 -2.86 -5.20
N PHE A 134 8.60 -2.46 -4.76
CA PHE A 134 9.07 -1.08 -4.74
C PHE A 134 10.21 -0.89 -5.73
N GLU A 135 10.17 0.23 -6.44
CA GLU A 135 11.29 0.67 -7.27
C GLU A 135 12.36 1.43 -6.45
N LYS A 136 13.52 1.62 -7.09
CA LYS A 136 14.63 2.47 -6.63
C LYS A 136 14.20 3.92 -6.44
N ASN A 137 13.35 4.42 -7.31
CA ASN A 137 12.81 5.76 -7.18
C ASN A 137 11.68 5.75 -6.13
N PRO A 138 11.85 6.42 -4.97
CA PRO A 138 10.85 6.39 -3.91
C PRO A 138 9.51 7.04 -4.30
N ARG A 139 9.50 7.83 -5.38
CA ARG A 139 8.34 8.59 -5.87
C ARG A 139 7.40 7.77 -6.75
N THR A 140 7.73 6.52 -7.07
CA THR A 140 6.79 5.66 -7.81
C THR A 140 5.81 5.00 -6.85
N ASN A 141 4.64 4.61 -7.36
CA ASN A 141 3.68 3.84 -6.60
C ASN A 141 4.15 2.39 -6.52
N ALA A 142 3.92 1.72 -5.39
CA ALA A 142 4.19 0.30 -5.28
C ALA A 142 3.21 -0.54 -6.10
N ILE A 143 3.68 -1.67 -6.63
CA ILE A 143 2.82 -2.71 -7.20
C ILE A 143 2.44 -3.65 -6.06
N VAL A 144 1.16 -3.98 -5.95
CA VAL A 144 0.63 -4.79 -4.84
C VAL A 144 -0.21 -5.91 -5.41
N PHE A 145 0.11 -7.16 -5.06
CA PHE A 145 -0.69 -8.33 -5.41
C PHE A 145 -0.70 -9.37 -4.31
N SER A 146 -1.73 -10.20 -4.27
CA SER A 146 -1.94 -11.16 -3.19
C SER A 146 -2.16 -12.57 -3.72
N LEU A 147 -1.64 -13.56 -2.98
CA LEU A 147 -1.79 -14.98 -3.24
C LEU A 147 -2.45 -15.68 -2.04
N PRO A 148 -3.37 -16.62 -2.26
CA PRO A 148 -3.81 -17.51 -1.20
C PRO A 148 -2.60 -18.30 -0.67
N GLY A 149 -2.52 -18.50 0.65
CA GLY A 149 -1.38 -19.17 1.28
C GLY A 149 -1.37 -20.69 1.08
N HIS A 150 -2.51 -21.27 0.72
CA HIS A 150 -2.64 -22.71 0.45
C HIS A 150 -2.71 -23.03 -1.05
N ASP A 151 -3.20 -22.08 -1.86
CA ASP A 151 -3.32 -22.27 -3.30
C ASP A 151 -2.06 -21.76 -3.98
N ALA A 152 -1.53 -22.57 -4.88
CA ALA A 152 -0.38 -22.21 -5.65
C ALA A 152 -0.79 -21.51 -6.95
N VAL A 153 0.10 -20.68 -7.46
CA VAL A 153 -0.13 -19.96 -8.72
C VAL A 153 0.32 -20.80 -9.91
N SER A 154 -0.48 -20.78 -10.98
CA SER A 154 -0.11 -21.34 -12.27
C SER A 154 1.09 -20.60 -12.87
N PHE A 155 2.22 -21.28 -12.95
CA PHE A 155 3.47 -20.76 -13.47
C PHE A 155 3.85 -21.44 -14.79
N TYR A 156 4.24 -20.65 -15.78
CA TYR A 156 4.66 -21.10 -17.09
C TYR A 156 6.07 -20.60 -17.38
N ASP A 157 6.93 -21.51 -17.85
CA ASP A 157 8.23 -21.18 -18.42
C ASP A 157 8.12 -21.22 -19.93
N MET A 158 8.09 -20.04 -20.52
CA MET A 158 7.87 -19.85 -21.95
C MET A 158 9.10 -20.27 -22.77
N LYS A 159 10.28 -20.46 -22.16
CA LYS A 159 11.47 -20.97 -22.87
C LYS A 159 11.36 -22.45 -23.20
N ALA A 160 10.47 -23.18 -22.54
CA ALA A 160 10.33 -24.63 -22.68
C ALA A 160 9.22 -25.06 -23.66
N ASP A 161 8.62 -24.13 -24.42
CA ASP A 161 7.50 -24.36 -25.35
C ASP A 161 6.34 -25.19 -24.75
N SER A 162 6.09 -25.06 -23.44
CA SER A 162 5.02 -25.79 -22.76
C SER A 162 3.75 -24.94 -22.70
N SER A 163 2.69 -25.38 -23.39
CA SER A 163 1.32 -24.83 -23.25
C SER A 163 0.70 -25.10 -21.87
N ASN A 164 1.30 -26.00 -21.10
CA ASN A 164 0.88 -26.38 -19.74
C ASN A 164 1.74 -25.68 -18.67
N PRO A 165 1.17 -25.39 -17.48
CA PRO A 165 1.94 -24.82 -16.39
C PRO A 165 3.07 -25.77 -16.01
N LYS A 166 4.30 -25.24 -15.91
CA LYS A 166 5.48 -26.00 -15.48
C LYS A 166 5.36 -26.47 -14.04
N GLY A 167 4.57 -25.75 -13.25
CA GLY A 167 4.33 -26.06 -11.86
C GLY A 167 3.46 -25.01 -11.18
N LEU A 168 3.36 -25.19 -9.87
CA LEU A 168 2.54 -24.44 -8.96
C LEU A 168 3.47 -23.78 -7.94
N TYR A 169 3.54 -22.44 -7.94
CA TYR A 169 4.42 -21.70 -7.04
C TYR A 169 3.65 -21.29 -5.78
N LYS A 170 4.19 -21.66 -4.61
CA LYS A 170 3.73 -21.16 -3.31
C LYS A 170 4.47 -19.87 -2.95
N THR A 171 4.12 -19.28 -1.81
CA THR A 171 4.70 -18.03 -1.32
C THR A 171 6.23 -18.04 -1.28
N ASP A 172 6.84 -19.09 -0.71
CA ASP A 172 8.30 -19.19 -0.57
C ASP A 172 9.01 -19.44 -1.90
N ASP A 173 8.39 -20.25 -2.78
CA ASP A 173 8.90 -20.47 -4.13
C ASP A 173 8.91 -19.16 -4.93
N LEU A 174 7.87 -18.33 -4.75
CA LEU A 174 7.78 -17.05 -5.43
C LEU A 174 8.79 -16.04 -4.90
N CYS A 175 9.03 -15.98 -3.58
CA CYS A 175 10.10 -15.18 -3.02
C CYS A 175 11.46 -15.60 -3.60
N SER A 176 11.72 -16.90 -3.65
CA SER A 176 12.95 -17.47 -4.21
C SER A 176 13.08 -17.19 -5.71
N PHE A 177 11.97 -17.15 -6.45
CA PHE A 177 11.94 -16.77 -7.86
C PHE A 177 12.30 -15.29 -8.06
N PHE A 178 11.69 -14.38 -7.31
CA PHE A 178 12.03 -12.95 -7.38
C PHE A 178 13.49 -12.67 -6.99
N GLU A 179 14.00 -13.39 -5.99
CA GLU A 179 15.39 -13.28 -5.55
C GLU A 179 16.38 -13.82 -6.57
N ASN A 180 16.18 -15.05 -7.06
CA ASN A 180 17.19 -15.74 -7.86
C ASN A 180 17.06 -15.49 -9.37
N GLN A 181 15.82 -15.42 -9.89
CA GLN A 181 15.56 -15.29 -11.33
C GLN A 181 15.46 -13.82 -11.74
N ILE A 182 14.67 -13.03 -11.00
CA ILE A 182 14.51 -11.59 -11.29
C ILE A 182 15.66 -10.77 -10.69
N LYS A 183 16.38 -11.32 -9.70
CA LYS A 183 17.51 -10.66 -9.03
C LYS A 183 17.10 -9.36 -8.33
N ILE A 184 15.93 -9.38 -7.68
CA ILE A 184 15.52 -8.27 -6.82
C ILE A 184 16.50 -8.17 -5.63
N PRO A 185 17.15 -7.01 -5.41
CA PRO A 185 18.20 -6.88 -4.41
C PRO A 185 17.80 -7.17 -2.97
N ARG A 186 16.54 -6.91 -2.60
CA ARG A 186 16.06 -7.00 -1.22
C ARG A 186 14.71 -7.71 -1.16
N ILE A 187 14.65 -8.81 -0.41
CA ILE A 187 13.41 -9.50 -0.07
C ILE A 187 13.16 -9.31 1.43
N LEU A 188 12.10 -8.61 1.80
CA LEU A 188 11.73 -8.36 3.18
C LEU A 188 10.51 -9.20 3.56
N ARG A 189 10.65 -9.96 4.65
CA ARG A 189 9.60 -10.81 5.23
C ARG A 189 9.52 -10.57 6.73
N PRO A 190 8.36 -10.78 7.36
CA PRO A 190 8.27 -10.84 8.80
C PRO A 190 9.22 -11.90 9.37
N SER A 191 9.77 -11.62 10.54
CA SER A 191 10.58 -12.56 11.29
C SER A 191 10.25 -12.41 12.76
N ALA A 192 10.02 -13.52 13.45
CA ALA A 192 9.78 -13.52 14.90
C ALA A 192 10.96 -12.93 15.68
N GLU A 193 12.17 -13.01 15.13
CA GLU A 193 13.34 -12.34 15.71
C GLU A 193 13.27 -10.83 15.58
N ALA A 194 12.68 -10.32 14.48
CA ALA A 194 12.53 -8.89 14.28
C ALA A 194 11.36 -8.37 15.12
N PHE A 195 10.17 -8.90 14.88
CA PHE A 195 8.94 -8.44 15.52
C PHE A 195 7.90 -9.55 15.49
N VAL A 196 7.32 -9.85 16.65
CA VAL A 196 6.15 -10.72 16.78
C VAL A 196 5.42 -10.36 18.05
N TYR A 197 4.11 -10.46 18.02
CA TYR A 197 3.29 -10.40 19.22
C TYR A 197 2.21 -11.47 19.18
N ILE A 198 1.73 -11.86 20.36
CA ILE A 198 0.74 -12.93 20.50
C ILE A 198 -0.62 -12.29 20.74
N LYS A 199 -1.58 -12.63 19.88
CA LYS A 199 -3.00 -12.30 20.09
C LYS A 199 -3.76 -13.58 20.42
N LEU A 200 -4.69 -13.51 21.35
CA LEU A 200 -5.59 -14.62 21.64
C LEU A 200 -6.76 -14.59 20.64
N SER A 201 -7.02 -15.71 20.01
CA SER A 201 -8.24 -15.90 19.21
C SER A 201 -9.47 -15.93 20.12
N PRO A 202 -10.69 -15.77 19.58
CA PRO A 202 -11.92 -15.93 20.36
C PRO A 202 -12.04 -17.31 21.04
N LEU A 203 -11.36 -18.34 20.49
CA LEU A 203 -11.27 -19.69 21.06
C LEU A 203 -10.11 -19.85 22.06
N GLY A 204 -9.45 -18.76 22.47
CA GLY A 204 -8.33 -18.77 23.41
C GLY A 204 -7.02 -19.29 22.83
N GLN A 205 -6.96 -19.56 21.52
CA GLN A 205 -5.73 -20.04 20.88
C GLN A 205 -4.75 -18.89 20.67
N ARG A 206 -3.48 -19.11 21.01
CA ARG A 206 -2.41 -18.13 20.79
C ARG A 206 -2.06 -18.08 19.30
N GLN A 207 -2.18 -16.90 18.71
CA GLN A 207 -1.82 -16.65 17.32
C GLN A 207 -0.70 -15.62 17.25
N GLU A 208 0.37 -15.97 16.54
CA GLU A 208 1.44 -15.03 16.22
C GLU A 208 0.95 -14.01 15.20
N ASN A 209 1.22 -12.74 15.49
CA ASN A 209 0.90 -11.62 14.64
C ASN A 209 2.14 -10.79 14.38
N PHE A 210 2.25 -10.31 13.14
CA PHE A 210 3.40 -9.57 12.63
C PHE A 210 3.03 -8.16 12.17
N GLY A 211 1.73 -7.88 12.03
CA GLY A 211 1.19 -6.62 11.55
C GLY A 211 0.37 -5.95 12.64
N VAL A 212 0.64 -4.68 12.87
CA VAL A 212 -0.06 -3.81 13.84
C VAL A 212 -1.05 -2.96 13.08
N LYS A 213 -2.31 -2.92 13.52
CA LYS A 213 -3.34 -2.10 12.88
C LYS A 213 -3.06 -0.62 13.17
N ALA A 214 -3.11 0.21 12.14
CA ALA A 214 -2.85 1.64 12.27
C ALA A 214 -3.58 2.44 11.19
N TYR A 215 -3.73 3.75 11.41
CA TYR A 215 -4.30 4.67 10.45
C TYR A 215 -3.24 5.67 10.01
N ARG A 216 -3.19 5.94 8.70
CA ARG A 216 -2.46 7.09 8.18
C ARG A 216 -3.47 8.08 7.62
N LYS A 217 -3.64 9.21 8.31
CA LYS A 217 -4.76 10.14 8.08
C LYS A 217 -6.09 9.38 8.20
N THR A 218 -6.89 9.33 7.14
CA THR A 218 -8.16 8.61 7.07
C THR A 218 -8.03 7.19 6.49
N SER A 219 -6.85 6.82 6.00
CA SER A 219 -6.62 5.51 5.40
C SER A 219 -6.24 4.51 6.48
N GLU A 220 -7.01 3.45 6.60
CA GLU A 220 -6.71 2.29 7.46
C GLU A 220 -5.68 1.37 6.81
N GLY A 221 -4.75 0.85 7.61
CA GLY A 221 -3.75 -0.10 7.16
C GLY A 221 -3.09 -0.86 8.32
N TYR A 222 -1.94 -1.44 8.00
CA TYR A 222 -1.12 -2.24 8.89
C TYR A 222 0.34 -1.83 8.79
N LEU A 223 0.98 -1.68 9.95
CA LEU A 223 2.41 -1.53 10.11
C LEU A 223 3.05 -2.91 10.31
N PHE A 224 4.05 -3.22 9.49
CA PHE A 224 4.90 -4.40 9.64
C PHE A 224 6.32 -3.95 9.97
N PHE A 225 6.83 -4.38 11.11
CA PHE A 225 8.18 -4.09 11.57
C PHE A 225 9.12 -5.20 11.09
N LEU A 226 9.69 -5.02 9.90
CA LEU A 226 10.51 -6.03 9.20
C LEU A 226 11.99 -5.92 9.64
N PRO A 227 12.85 -6.92 9.38
CA PRO A 227 14.25 -6.88 9.81
C PRO A 227 15.04 -5.64 9.35
N ASN A 228 14.75 -5.10 8.16
CA ASN A 228 15.47 -3.98 7.56
C ASN A 228 14.57 -2.80 7.14
N GLY A 229 13.34 -2.74 7.66
CA GLY A 229 12.45 -1.61 7.39
C GLY A 229 11.10 -1.72 8.10
N ILE A 230 10.36 -0.63 8.12
CA ILE A 230 8.96 -0.60 8.55
C ILE A 230 8.10 -0.44 7.30
N PHE A 231 7.12 -1.30 7.10
CA PHE A 231 6.19 -1.25 5.97
C PHE A 231 4.80 -0.85 6.44
N TYR A 232 4.15 0.07 5.71
CA TYR A 232 2.74 0.42 5.87
C TYR A 232 1.96 0.10 4.59
N GLY A 233 0.84 -0.63 4.71
CA GLY A 233 -0.04 -0.99 3.59
C GLY A 233 -1.41 -1.47 4.08
N PHE A 234 -2.31 -2.02 3.26
CA PHE A 234 -2.23 -2.35 1.83
C PHE A 234 -3.03 -1.37 0.95
N LYS A 235 -3.69 -0.38 1.55
CA LYS A 235 -4.32 0.72 0.82
C LYS A 235 -3.26 1.71 0.34
N LYS A 236 -3.52 2.42 -0.75
CA LYS A 236 -2.62 3.46 -1.24
C LYS A 236 -2.57 4.63 -0.21
N PRO A 237 -1.39 5.22 0.06
CA PRO A 237 -0.07 4.81 -0.42
C PRO A 237 0.49 3.66 0.41
N CYS A 238 1.04 2.64 -0.25
CA CYS A 238 1.87 1.63 0.41
C CYS A 238 3.28 2.18 0.56
N LEU A 239 3.78 2.27 1.80
CA LEU A 239 5.06 2.89 2.11
C LEU A 239 6.04 1.90 2.72
N LEU A 240 7.30 1.95 2.29
CA LEU A 240 8.40 1.26 2.94
C LEU A 240 9.40 2.28 3.47
N PHE A 241 9.67 2.21 4.77
CA PHE A 241 10.63 3.02 5.51
C PHE A 241 11.88 2.17 5.78
N PRO A 242 12.96 2.30 5.01
CA PRO A 242 14.20 1.60 5.32
C PRO A 242 14.75 2.05 6.67
N LEU A 243 15.18 1.12 7.53
CA LEU A 243 15.69 1.47 8.87
C LEU A 243 16.88 2.43 8.81
N SER A 244 17.71 2.32 7.78
CA SER A 244 18.85 3.20 7.54
C SER A 244 18.47 4.66 7.34
N ASP A 245 17.23 4.92 6.92
CA ASP A 245 16.77 6.21 6.44
C ASP A 245 15.87 6.90 7.48
N ILE A 246 15.44 6.17 8.52
CA ILE A 246 14.71 6.72 9.66
C ILE A 246 15.70 7.48 10.55
N GLY A 247 15.38 8.73 10.85
CA GLY A 247 16.14 9.57 11.77
C GLY A 247 15.68 9.36 13.20
N THR A 248 14.41 9.64 13.46
CA THR A 248 13.82 9.56 14.80
C THR A 248 12.42 8.93 14.76
N THR A 249 12.02 8.37 15.89
CA THR A 249 10.67 7.90 16.18
C THR A 249 10.12 8.67 17.37
N SER A 250 8.81 8.93 17.40
CA SER A 250 8.17 9.51 18.57
C SER A 250 6.78 8.94 18.78
N PHE A 251 6.48 8.54 20.01
CA PHE A 251 5.17 8.20 20.51
C PHE A 251 4.49 9.46 21.08
N HIS A 252 3.23 9.67 20.75
CA HIS A 252 2.43 10.79 21.28
C HIS A 252 0.94 10.44 21.31
N ASP A 253 0.12 11.34 21.84
CA ASP A 253 -1.33 11.15 22.02
C ASP A 253 -1.67 9.82 22.70
N ILE A 254 -0.89 9.48 23.73
CA ILE A 254 -1.02 8.22 24.46
C ILE A 254 -2.28 8.31 25.34
N THR A 255 -3.23 7.42 25.07
CA THR A 255 -4.46 7.26 25.84
C THR A 255 -4.46 5.91 26.56
N GLN A 256 -5.55 5.59 27.26
CA GLN A 256 -5.71 4.26 27.87
C GLN A 256 -5.85 3.14 26.83
N ARG A 257 -6.24 3.45 25.58
CA ARG A 257 -6.55 2.44 24.55
C ARG A 257 -5.61 2.49 23.36
N THR A 258 -5.15 3.67 22.97
CA THR A 258 -4.36 3.86 21.77
C THR A 258 -3.28 4.92 21.94
N PHE A 259 -2.29 4.89 21.06
CA PHE A 259 -1.29 5.92 20.89
C PHE A 259 -1.01 6.17 19.40
N ASN A 260 -0.26 7.23 19.11
CA ASN A 260 0.22 7.57 17.77
C ASN A 260 1.74 7.39 17.70
N LEU A 261 2.23 6.91 16.56
CA LEU A 261 3.64 6.75 16.22
C LEU A 261 3.99 7.63 15.03
N THR A 262 4.96 8.52 15.21
CA THR A 262 5.53 9.32 14.12
C THR A 262 6.93 8.85 13.77
N LEU A 263 7.16 8.57 12.48
CA LEU A 263 8.46 8.28 11.90
C LEU A 263 9.00 9.52 11.19
N THR A 264 10.13 10.06 11.62
CA THR A 264 10.80 11.17 10.95
C THR A 264 11.99 10.66 10.16
N MET A 265 12.02 10.93 8.86
CA MET A 265 13.12 10.55 7.98
C MET A 265 14.35 11.41 8.25
N LYS A 266 15.54 10.90 7.92
CA LYS A 266 16.75 11.71 7.83
C LYS A 266 16.57 12.78 6.75
N VAL A 267 17.24 13.92 6.92
CA VAL A 267 17.21 15.02 5.93
C VAL A 267 17.58 14.48 4.55
N GLY A 268 16.79 14.84 3.55
CA GLY A 268 16.96 14.39 2.15
C GLY A 268 16.52 12.95 1.85
N HIS A 269 16.06 12.18 2.84
CA HIS A 269 15.56 10.82 2.65
C HIS A 269 14.03 10.79 2.65
N GLN A 270 13.46 9.84 1.91
CA GLN A 270 12.01 9.61 1.82
C GLN A 270 11.71 8.12 1.87
N PRO A 271 10.55 7.71 2.40
CA PRO A 271 10.09 6.33 2.24
C PRO A 271 9.88 6.01 0.76
N ARG A 272 9.90 4.73 0.42
CA ARG A 272 9.57 4.25 -0.92
C ARG A 272 8.07 4.09 -1.06
N GLY A 273 7.53 4.28 -2.26
CA GLY A 273 6.11 4.10 -2.54
C GLY A 273 5.26 5.36 -2.32
N VAL A 274 5.87 6.54 -2.22
CA VAL A 274 5.16 7.80 -1.96
C VAL A 274 4.17 8.14 -3.08
N GLY A 275 4.49 7.73 -4.31
CA GLY A 275 3.74 8.09 -5.49
C GLY A 275 3.97 9.54 -5.93
N TYR A 276 3.69 9.82 -7.20
CA TYR A 276 3.83 11.16 -7.77
C TYR A 276 2.76 12.12 -7.23
N ASP A 277 1.52 11.66 -7.05
CA ASP A 277 0.39 12.49 -6.61
C ASP A 277 0.59 13.11 -5.22
N ALA A 278 1.34 12.43 -4.34
CA ALA A 278 1.61 12.92 -3.00
C ALA A 278 2.64 14.08 -2.96
N LEU A 279 3.35 14.33 -4.06
CA LEU A 279 4.34 15.41 -4.19
C LEU A 279 3.73 16.70 -4.73
N VAL A 280 2.73 16.61 -5.60
CA VAL A 280 2.06 17.78 -6.21
C VAL A 280 1.37 18.66 -5.16
N ASN A 281 0.93 18.05 -4.05
CA ASN A 281 0.28 18.76 -2.95
C ASN A 281 1.25 19.28 -1.88
N LYS A 282 2.56 19.04 -2.01
CA LYS A 282 3.59 19.68 -1.19
C LYS A 282 4.19 20.86 -1.97
N ASN A 283 3.41 21.92 -2.17
CA ASN A 283 3.97 23.27 -2.28
C ASN A 283 4.47 23.71 -0.88
N LYS A 284 5.42 22.95 -0.32
CA LYS A 284 6.24 23.47 0.77
C LYS A 284 7.30 24.33 0.09
N ASP A 285 7.26 25.62 0.39
CA ASP A 285 8.30 26.57 0.01
C ASP A 285 9.68 25.97 0.34
N PRO A 286 10.56 25.77 -0.66
CA PRO A 286 11.90 25.23 -0.43
C PRO A 286 12.78 26.13 0.45
N SER A 287 12.30 27.31 0.87
CA SER A 287 13.02 28.23 1.76
C SER A 287 12.91 27.90 3.26
N VAL A 288 12.14 26.89 3.66
CA VAL A 288 12.14 26.44 5.06
C VAL A 288 13.04 25.22 5.16
N ASP A 289 14.32 25.48 5.49
CA ASP A 289 15.25 24.49 6.01
C ASP A 289 14.64 23.84 7.26
N SER A 290 13.78 22.84 7.08
CA SER A 290 13.42 21.95 8.18
C SER A 290 14.69 21.23 8.58
N ALA A 291 15.26 21.62 9.72
CA ALA A 291 16.42 20.96 10.33
C ALA A 291 16.17 19.46 10.58
N GLU A 292 14.90 19.04 10.53
CA GLU A 292 14.43 17.66 10.59
C GLU A 292 13.81 17.24 9.25
N GLY A 293 13.96 15.97 8.87
CA GLY A 293 13.40 15.45 7.62
C GLY A 293 11.88 15.27 7.64
N ASP A 294 11.32 14.71 6.58
CA ASP A 294 9.87 14.51 6.46
C ASP A 294 9.33 13.55 7.55
N SER A 295 8.32 13.97 8.30
CA SER A 295 7.61 13.14 9.30
C SER A 295 6.36 12.47 8.75
N TYR A 296 6.12 11.24 9.20
CA TYR A 296 5.01 10.38 8.81
C TYR A 296 4.33 9.81 10.06
N GLU A 297 3.10 10.26 10.30
CA GLU A 297 2.31 9.87 11.46
C GLU A 297 1.39 8.67 11.17
N PHE A 298 1.34 7.76 12.13
CA PHE A 298 0.45 6.62 12.19
C PHE A 298 -0.33 6.67 13.51
N SER A 299 -1.65 6.74 13.42
CA SER A 299 -2.53 6.93 14.55
C SER A 299 -3.36 5.70 14.90
N MET A 300 -3.99 5.75 16.07
CA MET A 300 -4.92 4.73 16.57
C MET A 300 -4.30 3.33 16.69
N ILE A 301 -3.01 3.27 17.06
CA ILE A 301 -2.31 2.01 17.35
C ILE A 301 -2.73 1.56 18.75
N ASP A 302 -3.01 0.27 18.93
CA ASP A 302 -3.47 -0.28 20.21
C ASP A 302 -2.38 -0.20 21.28
N GLN A 303 -2.73 0.28 22.48
CA GLN A 303 -1.80 0.43 23.62
C GLN A 303 -1.13 -0.89 24.03
N THR A 304 -1.79 -2.03 23.81
CA THR A 304 -1.23 -3.36 24.09
C THR A 304 -0.03 -3.69 23.20
N GLU A 305 0.10 -3.04 22.04
CA GLU A 305 1.17 -3.25 21.06
C GLU A 305 2.38 -2.32 21.33
N TYR A 306 2.27 -1.35 22.24
CA TYR A 306 3.34 -0.40 22.57
C TYR A 306 4.65 -1.10 22.95
N GLY A 307 4.59 -2.07 23.89
CA GLY A 307 5.78 -2.70 24.44
C GLY A 307 6.62 -3.45 23.40
N VAL A 308 5.96 -4.12 22.45
CA VAL A 308 6.65 -4.85 21.37
C VAL A 308 7.22 -3.91 20.31
N ILE A 309 6.54 -2.79 20.03
CA ILE A 309 7.02 -1.75 19.10
C ILE A 309 8.23 -1.03 19.68
N ASP A 310 8.16 -0.63 20.94
CA ASP A 310 9.26 0.02 21.66
C ASP A 310 10.51 -0.87 21.71
N GLN A 311 10.34 -2.18 21.97
CA GLN A 311 11.44 -3.15 21.91
C GLN A 311 12.07 -3.22 20.51
N TYR A 312 11.27 -3.22 19.45
CA TYR A 312 11.79 -3.21 18.08
C TYR A 312 12.59 -1.94 17.78
N ILE A 313 12.08 -0.77 18.15
CA ILE A 313 12.75 0.53 17.94
C ILE A 313 14.09 0.56 18.67
N LYS A 314 14.10 0.16 19.95
CA LYS A 314 15.32 0.08 20.78
C LYS A 314 16.33 -0.93 20.24
N LYS A 315 15.87 -2.12 19.82
CA LYS A 315 16.73 -3.16 19.25
C LYS A 315 17.44 -2.67 17.99
N ASN A 316 16.75 -1.91 17.15
CA ASN A 316 17.29 -1.36 15.91
C ASN A 316 18.02 -0.01 16.09
N LYS A 317 18.15 0.48 17.32
CA LYS A 317 18.85 1.73 17.67
C LYS A 317 18.33 2.95 16.90
N ILE A 318 17.04 2.96 16.62
CA ILE A 318 16.38 4.15 16.05
C ILE A 318 16.25 5.17 17.17
N ASN A 319 16.57 6.44 16.91
CA ASN A 319 16.56 7.46 17.96
C ASN A 319 15.13 7.77 18.41
N ASP A 320 14.86 7.63 19.70
CA ASP A 320 13.53 7.87 20.28
C ASP A 320 13.44 9.29 20.86
N ASN A 321 12.65 10.13 20.21
CA ASN A 321 12.41 11.53 20.59
C ASN A 321 11.07 11.73 21.32
N SER A 322 10.41 10.66 21.80
CA SER A 322 9.10 10.75 22.49
C SER A 322 9.09 11.65 23.73
N MET A 323 10.27 11.95 24.30
CA MET A 323 10.44 12.75 25.51
C MET A 323 11.01 14.16 25.27
N SER A 324 11.09 14.63 24.02
CA SER A 324 11.55 16.00 23.71
C SER A 324 10.61 17.05 24.31
N GLU A 325 11.17 18.11 24.90
CA GLU A 325 10.43 19.14 25.67
C GLU A 325 9.31 19.83 24.88
N GLU A 326 9.41 19.89 23.56
CA GLU A 326 8.38 20.47 22.66
C GLU A 326 7.06 19.69 22.63
N ARG A 327 7.04 18.45 23.12
CA ARG A 327 5.88 17.53 23.04
C ARG A 327 5.43 16.97 24.38
N LYS A 328 6.00 17.44 25.49
CA LYS A 328 5.43 17.16 26.82
C LYS A 328 4.04 17.79 26.88
N ALA A 329 3.06 17.02 27.35
CA ALA A 329 1.72 17.53 27.60
C ALA A 329 1.80 18.80 28.47
N PRO A 330 1.02 19.86 28.16
CA PRO A 330 0.92 21.00 29.05
C PRO A 330 0.53 20.51 30.45
N PRO A 331 1.16 21.02 31.52
CA PRO A 331 0.75 20.65 32.87
C PRO A 331 -0.74 20.98 33.06
N PRO A 332 -1.51 20.14 33.78
CA PRO A 332 -2.91 20.42 34.06
C PRO A 332 -3.00 21.80 34.72
N LYS A 333 -3.80 22.69 34.13
CA LYS A 333 -4.12 23.99 34.73
C LYS A 333 -4.89 23.71 36.01
N LEU A 334 -4.21 23.78 37.16
CA LEU A 334 -4.87 23.95 38.44
C LEU A 334 -5.69 25.23 38.32
N GLN A 335 -7.02 25.09 38.38
CA GLN A 335 -7.92 26.22 38.60
C GLN A 335 -7.61 26.71 40.01
N GLN A 336 -6.83 27.80 40.11
CA GLN A 336 -6.79 28.59 41.31
C GLN A 336 -8.07 29.42 41.31
N ASP A 337 -8.99 29.04 42.19
CA ASP A 337 -10.11 29.88 42.58
C ASP A 337 -9.54 31.19 43.15
N GLU A 338 -9.97 32.28 42.52
CA GLU A 338 -9.78 33.65 42.99
C GLU A 338 -10.60 33.83 44.27
N MET A 339 -9.93 34.16 45.38
CA MET A 339 -10.53 34.93 46.45
C MET A 339 -9.58 36.07 46.83
N ASP A 340 -10.09 37.28 46.61
CA ASP A 340 -9.61 38.55 47.10
C ASP A 340 -9.39 38.53 48.62
N ASP A 341 -8.34 39.20 49.08
CA ASP A 341 -8.44 40.22 50.13
C ASP A 341 -7.21 41.14 50.07
N GLU A 342 -7.50 42.43 49.88
CA GLU A 342 -6.59 43.57 50.07
C GLU A 342 -6.43 43.84 51.58
N ASP A 343 -5.21 44.04 52.08
CA ASP A 343 -4.73 45.35 52.56
C ASP A 343 -3.44 45.30 53.41
N GLU A 344 -2.62 46.31 53.12
CA GLU A 344 -1.75 47.12 53.99
C GLU A 344 -0.38 46.66 54.57
N GLU A 345 0.61 47.46 54.12
CA GLU A 345 1.74 48.07 54.84
C GLU A 345 3.07 47.33 55.10
N GLU A 346 4.03 47.71 54.23
CA GLU A 346 5.32 48.36 54.51
C GLU A 346 6.37 47.77 55.48
N THR A 347 7.55 47.60 54.87
CA THR A 347 8.91 47.93 55.35
C THR A 347 9.78 46.87 56.04
N GLU A 348 10.87 46.55 55.32
CA GLU A 348 12.24 46.29 55.74
C GLU A 348 12.50 45.42 56.98
N THR A 349 13.14 44.26 56.79
CA THR A 349 14.55 44.10 57.17
C THR A 349 15.14 42.75 56.73
N ALA A 350 16.38 42.83 56.26
CA ALA A 350 17.22 41.70 55.88
C ALA A 350 17.60 40.78 57.05
N LYS A 351 17.69 39.47 56.81
CA LYS A 351 18.91 38.65 57.05
C LYS A 351 18.76 37.16 56.70
N LYS A 352 19.63 36.74 55.79
CA LYS A 352 20.31 35.43 55.70
C LYS A 352 20.49 34.70 57.05
N ARG A 353 20.09 33.41 57.13
CA ARG A 353 20.95 32.21 57.35
C ARG A 353 20.10 30.98 57.78
N GLN A 354 20.31 29.86 57.08
CA GLN A 354 20.01 28.46 57.45
C GLN A 354 20.73 28.04 58.77
N PRO A 355 20.67 26.77 59.22
CA PRO A 355 19.58 25.81 59.44
C PRO A 355 19.58 25.23 60.89
N ALA A 356 18.52 24.56 61.33
CA ALA A 356 18.47 23.53 62.40
C ALA A 356 17.06 22.90 62.34
N ASP A 357 16.92 21.63 61.99
CA ASP A 357 16.85 20.48 62.92
C ASP A 357 15.89 20.74 64.09
N ASP A 358 14.68 20.18 63.98
CA ASP A 358 13.94 19.61 65.10
C ASP A 358 13.12 18.41 64.59
N ASP A 359 13.36 17.29 65.27
CA ASP A 359 12.62 16.02 65.26
C ASP A 359 11.25 16.18 65.95
N ASP A 360 10.46 15.09 65.91
CA ASP A 360 9.19 14.80 66.61
C ASP A 360 7.90 15.31 65.91
N ASP A 361 6.81 14.55 65.85
CA ASP A 361 6.49 13.14 66.04
C ASP A 361 5.01 13.00 65.61
N ASP A 362 4.58 11.78 65.31
CA ASP A 362 3.20 11.27 65.39
C ASP A 362 2.03 11.93 64.61
N GLU A 363 1.38 11.14 63.76
CA GLU A 363 0.08 10.49 64.05
C GLU A 363 -0.52 9.92 62.75
N GLU A 364 -0.86 8.62 62.81
CA GLU A 364 -1.76 7.89 61.90
C GLU A 364 -3.15 8.59 61.89
N ASP A 365 -4.02 8.51 60.89
CA ASP A 365 -4.76 7.37 60.37
C ASP A 365 -5.87 8.02 59.51
N VAL A 366 -6.21 7.46 58.34
CA VAL A 366 -7.63 7.15 58.04
C VAL A 366 -7.71 6.23 56.81
N ASN A 367 -7.78 4.95 57.16
CA ASN A 367 -8.37 3.84 56.44
C ASN A 367 -9.59 4.21 55.54
N PHE A 368 -9.46 4.01 54.23
CA PHE A 368 -10.57 4.12 53.26
C PHE A 368 -11.41 2.83 53.28
N GLN A 369 -12.57 2.84 53.93
CA GLN A 369 -13.57 1.79 53.81
C GLN A 369 -14.47 2.05 52.58
N PRO A 370 -14.64 1.09 51.67
CA PRO A 370 -15.75 1.13 50.73
C PRO A 370 -17.02 0.74 51.48
N SER A 371 -17.96 1.67 51.59
CA SER A 371 -19.30 1.41 52.07
C SER A 371 -20.05 0.53 51.07
N ASP A 372 -20.28 -0.71 51.50
CA ASP A 372 -21.23 -1.65 50.95
C ASP A 372 -22.64 -1.07 51.12
N ASN A 373 -23.32 -0.78 50.02
CA ASN A 373 -24.75 -0.47 50.03
C ASN A 373 -25.44 -1.39 49.03
N SER A 374 -25.66 -2.62 49.50
CA SER A 374 -26.65 -3.55 49.01
C SER A 374 -28.04 -2.93 49.25
N ASP A 375 -28.76 -2.63 48.17
CA ASP A 375 -30.21 -2.57 48.21
C ASP A 375 -30.74 -3.52 47.13
N ASP A 376 -31.31 -4.61 47.62
CA ASP A 376 -32.02 -5.64 46.89
C ASP A 376 -33.35 -5.05 46.37
N GLU A 377 -33.53 -5.02 45.06
CA GLU A 377 -34.88 -4.94 44.47
C GLU A 377 -35.17 -6.23 43.70
N ASP A 378 -35.91 -7.11 44.37
CA ASP A 378 -36.59 -8.27 43.84
C ASP A 378 -37.51 -7.89 42.66
N LEU A 379 -37.23 -8.45 41.47
CA LEU A 379 -38.25 -8.59 40.43
C LEU A 379 -38.24 -10.03 39.89
N GLU A 380 -39.06 -10.86 40.52
CA GLU A 380 -39.58 -12.08 39.93
C GLU A 380 -40.41 -11.76 38.68
N TYR A 381 -40.10 -12.36 37.52
CA TYR A 381 -41.15 -12.79 36.58
C TYR A 381 -40.68 -13.89 35.61
N ASP A 382 -41.14 -15.08 35.95
CA ASP A 382 -41.63 -16.22 35.16
C ASP A 382 -40.91 -16.74 33.90
N SER A 383 -40.66 -18.04 33.98
CA SER A 383 -40.23 -18.94 32.93
C SER A 383 -41.38 -19.40 32.03
N GLN A 384 -41.05 -19.63 30.76
CA GLN A 384 -41.79 -20.39 29.72
C GLN A 384 -42.59 -19.58 28.69
N ALA A 385 -41.96 -19.40 27.53
CA ALA A 385 -42.64 -19.50 26.25
C ALA A 385 -41.68 -20.17 25.26
N SER A 386 -41.89 -21.48 25.04
CA SER A 386 -41.54 -22.11 23.77
C SER A 386 -42.35 -21.41 22.69
N ASP A 387 -41.71 -20.94 21.62
CA ASP A 387 -42.31 -21.05 20.30
C ASP A 387 -41.22 -21.20 19.23
N GLN A 388 -41.50 -22.19 18.40
CA GLN A 388 -40.87 -22.59 17.15
C GLN A 388 -41.21 -21.55 16.07
N GLU A 389 -40.72 -21.76 14.84
CA GLU A 389 -40.81 -20.92 13.62
C GLU A 389 -39.50 -20.11 13.43
N GLY A 390 -38.75 -20.21 12.33
CA GLY A 390 -39.16 -20.45 10.95
C GLY A 390 -38.84 -19.21 10.13
N ALA A 391 -38.13 -19.41 9.02
CA ALA A 391 -38.00 -18.52 7.84
C ALA A 391 -36.70 -17.71 7.61
N ASN A 392 -36.20 -17.95 6.38
CA ASN A 392 -35.54 -17.06 5.42
C ASN A 392 -34.12 -16.58 5.72
N GLY A 393 -33.11 -16.81 4.88
CA GLY A 393 -33.13 -17.03 3.43
C GLY A 393 -32.93 -15.70 2.70
N SER A 394 -31.67 -15.40 2.34
CA SER A 394 -31.34 -14.47 1.25
C SER A 394 -29.98 -14.88 0.71
N ASP A 395 -30.03 -15.79 -0.25
CA ASP A 395 -28.97 -16.14 -1.18
C ASP A 395 -29.17 -15.23 -2.40
N ASP A 396 -28.16 -14.45 -2.74
CA ASP A 396 -28.21 -13.46 -3.83
C ASP A 396 -27.27 -13.95 -4.95
N GLU A 397 -27.80 -14.88 -5.73
CA GLU A 397 -27.23 -15.36 -6.99
C GLU A 397 -27.96 -14.64 -8.14
N GLU A 398 -27.34 -13.60 -8.69
CA GLU A 398 -27.81 -12.99 -9.93
C GLU A 398 -27.44 -13.88 -11.14
N VAL A 399 -28.47 -14.52 -11.68
CA VAL A 399 -28.48 -15.18 -12.99
C VAL A 399 -29.11 -14.22 -14.00
N GLU A 400 -28.32 -13.73 -14.94
CA GLU A 400 -28.76 -13.17 -16.23
C GLU A 400 -28.37 -14.22 -17.29
N GLY A 401 -29.24 -14.82 -18.11
CA GLY A 401 -30.46 -14.32 -18.71
C GLY A 401 -30.33 -14.46 -20.23
N ASP A 402 -30.26 -15.70 -20.72
CA ASP A 402 -30.19 -16.05 -22.16
C ASP A 402 -31.57 -15.80 -22.81
N ASN A 403 -31.64 -14.82 -23.70
CA ASN A 403 -32.80 -14.54 -24.54
C ASN A 403 -32.44 -14.81 -26.00
N ASN A 404 -32.76 -16.03 -26.46
CA ASN A 404 -32.99 -16.33 -27.86
C ASN A 404 -34.49 -16.21 -28.14
N GLU A 405 -34.89 -15.29 -29.01
CA GLU A 405 -36.08 -15.45 -29.83
C GLU A 405 -35.81 -14.97 -31.26
N ASP A 406 -36.19 -15.86 -32.16
CA ASP A 406 -36.09 -15.83 -33.61
C ASP A 406 -36.85 -14.66 -34.27
N ASN A 407 -36.42 -14.31 -35.49
CA ASN A 407 -37.35 -13.87 -36.53
C ASN A 407 -36.85 -14.32 -37.91
N ASP A 408 -37.65 -15.21 -38.52
CA ASP A 408 -37.62 -15.65 -39.91
C ASP A 408 -37.95 -14.51 -40.90
N ALA A 409 -37.37 -14.59 -42.12
CA ALA A 409 -38.13 -14.60 -43.38
C ALA A 409 -37.23 -14.79 -44.63
N ASP A 410 -37.67 -15.74 -45.46
CA ASP A 410 -37.32 -16.13 -46.84
C ASP A 410 -36.90 -15.03 -47.85
N ASP A 411 -36.04 -15.38 -48.82
CA ASP A 411 -36.47 -15.60 -50.22
C ASP A 411 -35.38 -16.27 -51.12
N HIS A 412 -35.88 -17.01 -52.11
CA HIS A 412 -35.27 -17.89 -53.10
C HIS A 412 -34.19 -17.30 -54.02
N ILE A 413 -33.32 -18.18 -54.58
CA ILE A 413 -33.20 -18.43 -56.04
C ILE A 413 -32.35 -19.70 -56.33
N SER A 414 -32.78 -20.38 -57.39
CA SER A 414 -32.56 -21.73 -57.90
C SER A 414 -31.38 -21.96 -58.87
N GLY A 415 -31.03 -23.24 -59.05
CA GLY A 415 -30.44 -23.85 -60.27
C GLY A 415 -29.00 -24.34 -60.11
N ASP A 416 -28.54 -25.48 -60.63
CA ASP A 416 -29.13 -26.51 -61.49
C ASP A 416 -28.16 -27.73 -61.59
N GLU A 417 -28.73 -28.91 -61.83
CA GLU A 417 -28.23 -30.12 -62.50
C GLU A 417 -26.87 -30.86 -62.23
N ALA A 418 -26.98 -32.20 -62.31
CA ALA A 418 -26.00 -33.27 -62.06
C ALA A 418 -25.27 -33.73 -63.38
N PRO A 419 -24.78 -34.98 -63.62
CA PRO A 419 -24.28 -36.08 -62.76
C PRO A 419 -23.00 -36.84 -63.29
N SER A 420 -22.52 -37.82 -62.50
CA SER A 420 -21.91 -39.12 -62.88
C SER A 420 -20.45 -39.22 -63.38
N THR A 421 -19.65 -40.14 -62.80
CA THR A 421 -19.35 -41.48 -63.39
C THR A 421 -18.41 -42.33 -62.52
N ARG A 422 -18.67 -43.63 -62.53
CA ARG A 422 -17.89 -44.77 -62.01
C ARG A 422 -16.65 -45.06 -62.86
N GLY A 423 -15.64 -45.74 -62.31
CA GLY A 423 -14.69 -46.54 -63.09
C GLY A 423 -13.58 -47.21 -62.27
N ASN A 424 -13.71 -48.51 -62.04
CA ASN A 424 -12.69 -49.46 -61.54
C ASN A 424 -11.47 -49.58 -62.47
N ALA A 425 -10.33 -50.02 -61.92
CA ALA A 425 -9.47 -51.14 -62.35
C ALA A 425 -8.05 -50.91 -61.79
N MET A 426 -7.51 -51.73 -60.87
CA MET A 426 -7.06 -53.13 -60.95
C MET A 426 -5.55 -53.23 -61.15
N ASP A 427 -4.98 -54.17 -60.39
CA ASP A 427 -3.75 -54.95 -60.62
C ASP A 427 -2.41 -54.29 -60.25
N GLU A 428 -1.45 -54.96 -59.60
CA GLU A 428 -1.30 -56.36 -59.15
C GLU A 428 -0.04 -56.42 -58.25
N ASP A 429 -0.03 -57.36 -57.30
CA ASP A 429 1.09 -58.25 -56.91
C ASP A 429 2.39 -57.66 -56.30
N GLU A 430 3.16 -58.30 -55.42
CA GLU A 430 3.27 -59.66 -54.83
C GLU A 430 4.30 -59.44 -53.68
N GLU A 431 4.06 -59.85 -52.44
CA GLU A 431 4.37 -61.15 -51.81
C GLU A 431 5.43 -61.01 -50.71
N ASP A 432 5.23 -61.83 -49.68
CA ASP A 432 6.21 -62.45 -48.78
C ASP A 432 6.95 -61.61 -47.73
N GLU A 433 7.19 -62.08 -46.50
CA GLU A 433 6.76 -63.24 -45.71
C GLU A 433 7.45 -63.03 -44.34
N LEU A 434 6.80 -63.47 -43.24
CA LEU A 434 7.39 -64.09 -42.03
C LEU A 434 8.36 -63.25 -41.15
N ASP A 435 8.42 -63.34 -39.82
CA ASP A 435 8.10 -64.28 -38.73
C ASP A 435 7.84 -63.41 -37.47
N GLU A 436 7.16 -63.74 -36.36
CA GLU A 436 6.70 -64.97 -35.71
C GLU A 436 5.60 -64.57 -34.69
#